data_AF-A0A1Y1YT51-F1
#
_entry.id   AF-A0A1Y1YT51-F1
#
_cell.length_a   1.000
_cell.length_b   1.000
_cell.length_c   1.000
_cell.angle_alpha   90.00
_cell.angle_beta   90.00
_cell.angle_gamma   90.00
#
_symmetry.space_group_name_H-M   'P 1'
#
loop_
_entity.id
_entity.type
_entity.pdbx_description
1 polymer ?
#
loop_
_entity_poly.entity_id
_entity_poly.type
_entity_poly.pdbx_seq_one_letter_code
_entity_poly.pdbx_strand_id
1 'polypeptide(L)'
;MASASRFHILGAGAIGCLLAHHLRQANYPVTLLLRNAESLQKFGLTNSVLITPAHSKDPTSQAIRTTGIDAEALDSRNNSEDIKHLIVTTKTYDTTVAFKSIKDRLNPDSTVTLVQNGMGVYEETIKEFYPEARGVEIPSFILGTTTHGCFRTEPFRVIHAGFGKMLFGAVDTEKRSTPQVNQAMGAFAKLELNVQVDQPYDVLRIKLFEKLVVNACINPLTATLGCKNGALLDDVHTIQLLKDTCHEAFQIIQAEFGNTADSISYRTLEKAVFDVCNATLDNRSSMLQDVSANRRSEIDYINGYLVHLAEKHNLPSPINRMWQQLIKARSRIHAMA
;
A
#
# COMPACT_ATOMS: atom_id res chain seq x y z
N MET A 1 1.24 34.48 -5.67
CA MET A 1 1.81 33.12 -5.60
C MET A 1 0.67 32.16 -5.85
N ALA A 2 0.78 31.24 -6.82
CA ALA A 2 -0.24 30.22 -7.00
C ALA A 2 -0.35 29.41 -5.69
N SER A 3 -1.56 29.28 -5.14
CA SER A 3 -1.80 28.44 -3.97
C SER A 3 -1.28 27.03 -4.24
N ALA A 4 -0.52 26.44 -3.30
CA ALA A 4 0.00 25.09 -3.45
C ALA A 4 -1.17 24.09 -3.63
N SER A 5 -1.05 23.15 -4.57
CA SER A 5 -2.11 22.19 -4.88
C SER A 5 -2.43 21.31 -3.66
N ARG A 6 -3.72 21.14 -3.37
CA ARG A 6 -4.24 20.37 -2.23
C ARG A 6 -4.21 18.87 -2.49
N PHE A 7 -3.77 18.11 -1.48
CA PHE A 7 -3.77 16.64 -1.49
C PHE A 7 -4.86 16.10 -0.55
N HIS A 8 -5.71 15.24 -1.09
CA HIS A 8 -6.69 14.49 -0.32
C HIS A 8 -6.17 13.07 -0.07
N ILE A 9 -6.25 12.59 1.17
CA ILE A 9 -5.77 11.26 1.54
C ILE A 9 -6.94 10.40 1.98
N LEU A 10 -7.29 9.42 1.15
CA LEU A 10 -8.27 8.40 1.43
C LEU A 10 -7.62 7.25 2.21
N GLY A 11 -7.89 7.24 3.52
CA GLY A 11 -7.34 6.27 4.45
C GLY A 11 -6.36 6.89 5.44
N ALA A 12 -6.83 7.20 6.65
CA ALA A 12 -5.96 7.65 7.76
C ALA A 12 -5.34 6.46 8.53
N GLY A 13 -4.74 5.53 7.77
CA GLY A 13 -3.93 4.43 8.30
C GLY A 13 -2.51 4.90 8.64
N ALA A 14 -1.60 3.94 8.89
CA ALA A 14 -0.21 4.25 9.21
C ALA A 14 0.50 5.00 8.05
N ILE A 15 0.40 4.48 6.82
CA ILE A 15 0.98 5.10 5.62
C ILE A 15 0.30 6.43 5.28
N GLY A 16 -1.04 6.49 5.33
CA GLY A 16 -1.76 7.74 5.06
C GLY A 16 -1.40 8.86 6.01
N CYS A 17 -1.27 8.57 7.31
CA CYS A 17 -0.80 9.54 8.31
C CYS A 17 0.67 9.95 8.07
N LEU A 18 1.55 9.01 7.71
CA LEU A 18 2.94 9.32 7.37
C LEU A 18 3.02 10.26 6.16
N LEU A 19 2.29 9.97 5.09
CA LEU A 19 2.22 10.85 3.91
C LEU A 19 1.61 12.21 4.24
N ALA A 20 0.54 12.26 5.04
CA ALA A 20 -0.08 13.50 5.49
C ALA A 20 0.92 14.39 6.24
N HIS A 21 1.71 13.79 7.15
CA HIS A 21 2.77 14.46 7.87
C HIS A 21 3.80 15.06 6.92
N HIS A 22 4.41 14.26 6.04
CA HIS A 22 5.48 14.74 5.16
C HIS A 22 4.99 15.73 4.09
N LEU A 23 3.78 15.56 3.54
CA LEU A 23 3.19 16.53 2.62
C LEU A 23 2.98 17.88 3.30
N ARG A 24 2.49 17.86 4.55
CA ARG A 24 2.28 19.10 5.31
C ARG A 24 3.59 19.79 5.69
N GLN A 25 4.64 19.03 6.04
CA GLN A 25 6.00 19.55 6.26
C GLN A 25 6.58 20.18 4.99
N ALA A 26 6.28 19.62 3.82
CA ALA A 26 6.63 20.20 2.52
C ALA A 26 5.71 21.37 2.07
N ASN A 27 4.91 21.92 2.99
CA ASN A 27 4.00 23.06 2.78
C ASN A 27 2.86 22.84 1.78
N TYR A 28 2.43 21.59 1.57
CA TYR A 28 1.21 21.30 0.81
C TYR A 28 -0.03 21.28 1.73
N PRO A 29 -1.17 21.84 1.30
CA PRO A 29 -2.42 21.67 2.01
C PRO A 29 -2.89 20.22 1.91
N VAL A 30 -3.29 19.64 3.04
CA VAL A 30 -3.67 18.23 3.15
C VAL A 30 -5.06 18.12 3.77
N THR A 31 -5.90 17.26 3.20
CA THR A 31 -7.21 16.92 3.74
C THR A 31 -7.32 15.40 3.91
N LEU A 32 -7.56 14.94 5.14
CA LEU A 32 -7.84 13.52 5.41
C LEU A 32 -9.31 13.21 5.12
N LEU A 33 -9.54 12.23 4.24
CA LEU A 33 -10.86 11.69 3.97
C LEU A 33 -11.12 10.52 4.93
N LEU A 34 -11.94 10.77 5.95
CA LEU A 34 -12.19 9.87 7.06
C LEU A 34 -13.47 9.07 6.85
N ARG A 35 -13.47 7.83 7.34
CA ARG A 35 -14.52 6.85 7.04
C ARG A 35 -15.94 7.31 7.40
N ASN A 36 -16.09 8.03 8.52
CA ASN A 36 -17.38 8.42 9.08
C ASN A 36 -17.21 9.60 10.06
N ALA A 37 -18.34 10.16 10.49
CA ALA A 37 -18.39 11.26 11.46
C ALA A 37 -17.65 10.95 12.78
N GLU A 38 -17.68 9.71 13.27
CA GLU A 38 -16.95 9.30 14.49
C GLU A 38 -15.43 9.44 14.32
N SER A 39 -14.90 9.02 13.17
CA SER A 39 -13.47 9.16 12.85
C SER A 39 -13.07 10.64 12.76
N LEU A 40 -13.95 11.48 12.19
CA LEU A 40 -13.76 12.93 12.13
C LEU A 40 -13.78 13.56 13.52
N GLN A 41 -14.69 13.16 14.39
CA GLN A 41 -14.73 13.63 15.77
C GLN A 41 -13.43 13.28 16.51
N LYS A 42 -12.95 12.03 16.36
CA LYS A 42 -11.66 11.59 16.95
C LYS A 42 -10.49 12.42 16.45
N PHE A 43 -10.46 12.76 15.16
CA PHE A 43 -9.44 13.67 14.62
C PHE A 43 -9.57 15.07 15.23
N GLY A 44 -10.79 15.57 15.34
CA GLY A 44 -11.13 16.89 15.88
C GLY A 44 -10.63 17.15 17.30
N LEU A 45 -10.39 16.10 18.10
CA LEU A 45 -9.85 16.20 19.46
C LEU A 45 -8.42 16.78 19.48
N THR A 46 -7.62 16.49 18.45
CA THR A 46 -6.21 16.91 18.39
C THR A 46 -5.88 17.74 17.17
N ASN A 47 -6.70 17.69 16.11
CA ASN A 47 -6.47 18.26 14.78
C ASN A 47 -5.03 18.07 14.30
N SER A 48 -4.47 16.88 14.57
CA SER A 48 -3.08 16.59 14.28
C SER A 48 -2.80 15.11 14.06
N VAL A 49 -1.74 14.87 13.31
CA VAL A 49 -1.09 13.56 13.18
C VAL A 49 0.20 13.57 14.00
N LEU A 50 0.47 12.46 14.70
CA LEU A 50 1.70 12.27 15.47
C LEU A 50 2.53 11.15 14.86
N ILE A 51 3.78 11.46 14.48
CA ILE A 51 4.75 10.48 13.99
C ILE A 51 5.88 10.31 15.02
N THR A 52 6.16 9.08 15.43
CA THR A 52 7.27 8.75 16.32
C THR A 52 8.29 7.89 15.56
N PRO A 53 9.52 8.38 15.30
CA PRO A 53 10.57 7.57 14.69
C PRO A 53 11.05 6.49 15.66
N ALA A 54 11.04 5.22 15.25
CA ALA A 54 11.48 4.12 16.13
C ALA A 54 13.00 3.95 16.19
N HIS A 55 13.74 4.49 15.20
CA HIS A 55 15.21 4.39 15.13
C HIS A 55 15.95 5.43 15.96
N SER A 56 15.25 6.15 16.83
CA SER A 56 15.98 6.96 17.77
C SER A 56 16.60 6.06 18.83
N LYS A 57 17.93 6.00 18.83
CA LYS A 57 18.70 5.55 20.00
C LYS A 57 18.49 6.46 21.22
N ASP A 58 17.76 7.56 21.04
CA ASP A 58 17.38 8.48 22.08
C ASP A 58 15.98 8.12 22.60
N PRO A 59 15.84 7.61 23.84
CA PRO A 59 14.55 7.40 24.48
C PRO A 59 13.74 8.70 24.64
N THR A 60 14.33 9.86 24.32
CA THR A 60 13.64 11.15 24.27
C THR A 60 13.08 11.52 22.90
N SER A 61 13.21 10.68 21.85
CA SER A 61 12.66 11.04 20.53
C SER A 61 11.18 11.36 20.59
N GLN A 62 10.92 12.66 20.51
CA GLN A 62 9.61 13.19 20.73
C GLN A 62 8.76 12.90 19.50
N ALA A 63 7.52 12.48 19.74
CA ALA A 63 6.54 12.39 18.67
C ALA A 63 6.43 13.76 17.98
N ILE A 64 6.64 13.78 16.67
CA ILE A 64 6.50 14.99 15.87
C ILE A 64 5.01 15.18 15.62
N ARG A 65 4.44 16.22 16.23
CA ARG A 65 3.05 16.62 16.00
C ARG A 65 2.98 17.49 14.76
N THR A 66 2.05 17.19 13.86
CA THR A 66 1.77 18.01 12.68
C THR A 66 0.33 18.46 12.68
N THR A 67 0.15 19.77 12.67
CA THR A 67 -1.13 20.49 12.68
C THR A 67 -1.41 21.12 11.31
N GLY A 68 -2.58 21.73 11.15
CA GLY A 68 -2.98 22.36 9.89
C GLY A 68 -3.24 21.35 8.78
N ILE A 69 -3.70 20.15 9.16
CA ILE A 69 -4.26 19.14 8.30
C ILE A 69 -5.78 19.24 8.45
N ASP A 70 -6.47 19.45 7.33
CA ASP A 70 -7.93 19.45 7.30
C ASP A 70 -8.45 18.00 7.33
N ALA A 71 -9.70 17.80 7.71
CA ALA A 71 -10.33 16.50 7.64
C ALA A 71 -11.83 16.62 7.36
N GLU A 72 -12.36 15.64 6.64
CA GLU A 72 -13.79 15.53 6.36
C GLU A 72 -14.22 14.07 6.39
N ALA A 73 -15.51 13.84 6.64
CA ALA A 73 -16.09 12.51 6.67
C ALA A 73 -16.71 12.17 5.31
N LEU A 74 -16.49 10.94 4.82
CA LEU A 74 -16.98 10.49 3.51
C LEU A 74 -18.51 10.42 3.39
N ASP A 75 -19.21 10.32 4.52
CA ASP A 75 -20.67 10.33 4.60
C ASP A 75 -21.26 11.76 4.58
N SER A 76 -20.43 12.79 4.70
CA SER A 76 -20.88 14.17 4.63
C SER A 76 -21.12 14.59 3.18
N ARG A 77 -22.40 14.65 2.77
CA ARG A 77 -22.83 15.06 1.42
C ARG A 77 -22.60 16.55 1.09
N ASN A 78 -21.89 17.28 1.95
CA ASN A 78 -21.82 18.73 1.90
C ASN A 78 -20.64 19.26 1.07
N ASN A 79 -19.70 18.40 0.65
CA ASN A 79 -18.54 18.84 -0.13
C ASN A 79 -18.55 18.24 -1.54
N SER A 80 -18.85 19.08 -2.53
CA SER A 80 -18.84 18.76 -3.95
C SER A 80 -17.58 19.27 -4.67
N GLU A 81 -16.54 19.68 -3.94
CA GLU A 81 -15.31 20.19 -4.56
C GLU A 81 -14.55 19.07 -5.27
N ASP A 82 -14.17 19.34 -6.53
CA ASP A 82 -13.31 18.47 -7.32
C ASP A 82 -11.98 18.18 -6.62
N ILE A 83 -11.61 16.91 -6.54
CA ILE A 83 -10.33 16.47 -5.98
C ILE A 83 -9.30 16.42 -7.10
N LYS A 84 -8.33 17.33 -7.08
CA LYS A 84 -7.22 17.33 -8.06
C LYS A 84 -6.14 16.29 -7.76
N HIS A 85 -5.81 16.05 -6.49
CA HIS A 85 -4.84 15.03 -6.07
C HIS A 85 -5.42 14.16 -4.97
N LEU A 86 -5.68 12.90 -5.28
CA LEU A 86 -6.15 11.87 -4.35
C LEU A 86 -5.03 10.86 -4.09
N ILE A 87 -4.73 10.56 -2.83
CA ILE A 87 -3.84 9.48 -2.43
C ILE A 87 -4.66 8.43 -1.70
N VAL A 88 -4.68 7.20 -2.20
CA VAL A 88 -5.41 6.08 -1.61
C VAL A 88 -4.44 5.19 -0.84
N THR A 89 -4.67 5.09 0.47
CA THR A 89 -3.86 4.28 1.40
C THR A 89 -4.73 3.43 2.34
N THR A 90 -6.02 3.26 2.01
CA THR A 90 -6.91 2.31 2.68
C THR A 90 -6.36 0.89 2.56
N LYS A 91 -6.90 -0.05 3.32
CA LYS A 91 -6.65 -1.47 3.03
C LYS A 91 -7.31 -1.82 1.70
N THR A 92 -6.68 -2.70 0.93
CA THR A 92 -7.09 -3.01 -0.45
C THR A 92 -8.55 -3.47 -0.58
N TYR A 93 -9.04 -4.24 0.39
CA TYR A 93 -10.43 -4.72 0.43
C TYR A 93 -11.48 -3.63 0.69
N ASP A 94 -11.07 -2.46 1.20
CA ASP A 94 -11.96 -1.31 1.42
C ASP A 94 -11.89 -0.31 0.24
N THR A 95 -10.94 -0.48 -0.70
CA THR A 95 -10.70 0.51 -1.76
C THR A 95 -11.93 0.76 -2.59
N THR A 96 -12.61 -0.27 -3.07
CA THR A 96 -13.79 -0.10 -3.94
C THR A 96 -14.90 0.70 -3.24
N VAL A 97 -15.19 0.38 -1.98
CA VAL A 97 -16.23 1.09 -1.19
C VAL A 97 -15.80 2.54 -0.95
N ALA A 98 -14.55 2.76 -0.55
CA ALA A 98 -14.03 4.08 -0.28
C ALA A 98 -13.97 4.92 -1.57
N PHE A 99 -13.52 4.34 -2.68
CA PHE A 99 -13.44 5.00 -3.98
C PHE A 99 -14.82 5.37 -4.51
N LYS A 100 -15.81 4.48 -4.35
CA LYS A 100 -17.21 4.76 -4.72
C LYS A 100 -17.75 6.02 -4.04
N SER A 101 -17.38 6.27 -2.77
CA SER A 101 -17.83 7.45 -2.03
C SER A 101 -17.23 8.77 -2.51
N ILE A 102 -16.12 8.73 -3.27
CA ILE A 102 -15.42 9.94 -3.73
C ILE A 102 -15.40 10.07 -5.25
N LYS A 103 -15.92 9.08 -5.98
CA LYS A 103 -15.83 9.00 -7.44
C LYS A 103 -16.39 10.24 -8.13
N ASP A 104 -17.50 10.77 -7.63
CA ASP A 104 -18.19 11.92 -8.23
C ASP A 104 -17.40 13.23 -8.09
N ARG A 105 -16.31 13.23 -7.31
CA ARG A 105 -15.37 14.35 -7.16
C ARG A 105 -14.09 14.16 -7.99
N LEU A 106 -14.00 13.08 -8.77
CA LEU A 106 -12.86 12.78 -9.62
C LEU A 106 -13.23 12.98 -11.10
N ASN A 107 -12.36 13.66 -11.83
CA ASN A 107 -12.53 13.97 -13.24
C ASN A 107 -11.20 13.81 -14.00
N PRO A 108 -11.16 14.05 -15.33
CA PRO A 108 -9.91 13.94 -16.10
C PRO A 108 -8.73 14.76 -15.59
N ASP A 109 -8.98 15.87 -14.90
CA ASP A 109 -7.95 16.70 -14.27
C ASP A 109 -7.54 16.19 -12.88
N SER A 110 -8.08 15.06 -12.42
CA SER A 110 -7.69 14.44 -11.16
C SER A 110 -6.51 13.50 -11.36
N THR A 111 -5.66 13.42 -10.34
CA THR A 111 -4.62 12.39 -10.21
C THR A 111 -4.93 11.51 -9.02
N VAL A 112 -4.97 10.19 -9.23
CA VAL A 112 -5.18 9.17 -8.20
C VAL A 112 -3.89 8.38 -7.99
N THR A 113 -3.31 8.50 -6.79
CA THR A 113 -2.11 7.78 -6.39
C THR A 113 -2.47 6.61 -5.47
N LEU A 114 -2.26 5.38 -5.92
CA LEU A 114 -2.51 4.18 -5.12
C LEU A 114 -1.23 3.75 -4.38
N VAL A 115 -1.24 3.77 -3.04
CA VAL A 115 -0.08 3.40 -2.20
C VAL A 115 -0.49 2.31 -1.21
N GLN A 116 -0.72 1.11 -1.73
CA GLN A 116 -1.25 -0.01 -0.97
C GLN A 116 -0.33 -1.23 -1.10
N ASN A 117 -0.48 -2.19 -0.19
CA ASN A 117 0.19 -3.49 -0.34
C ASN A 117 -0.64 -4.39 -1.25
N GLY A 118 0.03 -5.31 -1.94
CA GLY A 118 -0.63 -6.18 -2.91
C GLY A 118 -0.78 -5.52 -4.27
N MET A 119 -1.47 -6.20 -5.18
CA MET A 119 -1.67 -5.81 -6.57
C MET A 119 -3.10 -6.14 -7.03
N GLY A 120 -3.51 -5.63 -8.19
CA GLY A 120 -4.85 -5.83 -8.77
C GLY A 120 -5.84 -4.71 -8.47
N VAL A 121 -5.54 -3.84 -7.50
CA VAL A 121 -6.46 -2.77 -7.08
C VAL A 121 -6.70 -1.75 -8.20
N TYR A 122 -5.66 -1.44 -8.97
CA TYR A 122 -5.78 -0.54 -10.11
C TYR A 122 -6.73 -1.12 -11.16
N GLU A 123 -6.48 -2.36 -11.57
CA GLU A 123 -7.26 -3.08 -12.57
C GLU A 123 -8.72 -3.24 -12.13
N GLU A 124 -8.96 -3.59 -10.86
CA GLU A 124 -10.30 -3.65 -10.27
C GLU A 124 -10.99 -2.28 -10.28
N THR A 125 -10.28 -1.21 -9.92
CA THR A 125 -10.83 0.15 -9.91
C THR A 125 -11.22 0.61 -11.31
N ILE A 126 -10.37 0.36 -12.32
CA ILE A 126 -10.68 0.67 -13.71
C ILE A 126 -11.88 -0.14 -14.18
N LYS A 127 -11.90 -1.45 -13.93
CA LYS A 127 -12.99 -2.33 -14.37
C LYS A 127 -14.33 -1.96 -13.73
N GLU A 128 -14.35 -1.64 -12.45
CA GLU A 128 -15.59 -1.34 -11.71
C GLU A 128 -16.14 0.05 -12.03
N PHE A 129 -15.27 1.06 -12.05
CA PHE A 129 -15.70 2.46 -12.09
C PHE A 129 -15.55 3.11 -13.44
N TYR A 130 -14.76 2.51 -14.34
CA TYR A 130 -14.46 3.05 -15.66
C TYR A 130 -14.51 1.95 -16.75
N PRO A 131 -15.53 1.06 -16.78
CA PRO A 131 -15.55 -0.10 -17.67
C PRO A 131 -15.57 0.26 -19.16
N GLU A 132 -16.15 1.42 -19.51
CA GLU A 132 -16.30 1.90 -20.88
C GLU A 132 -15.28 2.99 -21.24
N ALA A 133 -14.42 3.37 -20.29
CA ALA A 133 -13.53 4.49 -20.47
C ALA A 133 -12.52 4.26 -21.58
N ARG A 134 -12.37 5.27 -22.45
CA ARG A 134 -11.32 5.33 -23.47
C ARG A 134 -10.38 6.49 -23.14
N GLY A 135 -9.12 6.19 -22.81
CA GLY A 135 -8.05 7.20 -22.71
C GLY A 135 -8.35 8.38 -21.77
N VAL A 136 -8.35 9.59 -22.30
CA VAL A 136 -8.31 10.89 -21.59
C VAL A 136 -9.53 11.24 -20.72
N GLU A 137 -10.60 10.43 -20.71
CA GLU A 137 -11.85 10.73 -19.98
C GLU A 137 -11.87 10.31 -18.50
N ILE A 138 -10.78 9.73 -18.00
CA ILE A 138 -10.64 9.29 -16.60
C ILE A 138 -9.48 10.00 -15.91
N PRO A 139 -9.44 10.00 -14.57
CA PRO A 139 -8.29 10.48 -13.82
C PRO A 139 -6.98 9.85 -14.29
N SER A 140 -5.88 10.58 -14.10
CA SER A 140 -4.55 10.02 -14.23
C SER A 140 -4.25 9.11 -13.03
N PHE A 141 -3.65 7.95 -13.25
CA PHE A 141 -3.29 7.03 -12.17
C PHE A 141 -1.77 6.95 -11.97
N ILE A 142 -1.36 7.05 -10.72
CA ILE A 142 0.01 6.83 -10.25
C ILE A 142 -0.01 5.61 -9.32
N LEU A 143 0.90 4.66 -9.53
CA LEU A 143 1.13 3.61 -8.54
C LEU A 143 2.32 3.99 -7.67
N GLY A 144 2.17 3.72 -6.38
CA GLY A 144 3.19 3.92 -5.38
C GLY A 144 3.48 2.64 -4.63
N THR A 145 4.77 2.34 -4.43
CA THR A 145 5.20 1.29 -3.50
C THR A 145 6.09 1.88 -2.43
N THR A 146 6.09 1.26 -1.26
CA THR A 146 6.88 1.71 -0.11
C THR A 146 7.44 0.53 0.66
N THR A 147 8.68 0.71 1.14
CA THR A 147 9.34 -0.18 2.09
C THR A 147 9.44 0.44 3.50
N HIS A 148 8.82 1.60 3.73
CA HIS A 148 8.76 2.15 5.08
C HIS A 148 7.97 1.22 6.00
N GLY A 149 8.58 0.88 7.14
CA GLY A 149 7.91 0.16 8.21
C GLY A 149 7.15 1.16 9.07
N CYS A 150 5.83 1.09 9.08
CA CYS A 150 5.04 1.90 9.99
C CYS A 150 3.83 1.13 10.52
N PHE A 151 3.49 1.38 11.78
CA PHE A 151 2.28 0.83 12.38
C PHE A 151 1.61 1.88 13.26
N ARG A 152 0.30 1.73 13.41
CA ARG A 152 -0.52 2.65 14.18
C ARG A 152 -0.66 2.13 15.61
N THR A 153 -0.40 2.97 16.59
CA THR A 153 -0.62 2.65 18.01
C THR A 153 -2.01 3.10 18.46
N GLU A 154 -2.45 4.27 17.98
CA GLU A 154 -3.75 4.88 18.26
C GLU A 154 -4.24 5.64 17.01
N PRO A 155 -5.53 6.01 16.91
CA PRO A 155 -5.99 6.89 15.82
C PRO A 155 -5.05 8.09 15.63
N PHE A 156 -4.57 8.29 14.39
CA PHE A 156 -3.67 9.38 14.00
C PHE A 156 -2.29 9.40 14.70
N ARG A 157 -1.91 8.33 15.41
CA ARG A 157 -0.59 8.15 16.03
C ARG A 157 0.17 6.98 15.41
N VAL A 158 1.29 7.26 14.77
CA VAL A 158 2.05 6.29 13.98
C VAL A 158 3.48 6.19 14.51
N ILE A 159 3.95 4.95 14.63
CA ILE A 159 5.36 4.64 14.81
C ILE A 159 5.97 4.41 13.43
N HIS A 160 6.98 5.19 13.07
CA HIS A 160 7.81 4.98 11.88
C HIS A 160 8.95 4.04 12.25
N ALA A 161 8.65 2.75 12.20
CA ALA A 161 9.48 1.65 12.67
C ALA A 161 10.72 1.39 11.83
N GLY A 162 10.64 1.64 10.52
CA GLY A 162 11.71 1.37 9.57
C GLY A 162 11.80 2.46 8.52
N PHE A 163 12.96 3.09 8.42
CA PHE A 163 13.24 4.02 7.33
C PHE A 163 13.53 3.21 6.06
N GLY A 164 12.84 3.56 4.97
CA GLY A 164 12.82 2.81 3.73
C GLY A 164 12.86 3.77 2.55
N LYS A 165 12.16 3.42 1.48
CA LYS A 165 12.01 4.25 0.29
C LYS A 165 10.59 4.19 -0.23
N MET A 166 10.23 5.16 -1.06
CA MET A 166 9.01 5.12 -1.87
C MET A 166 9.37 5.24 -3.35
N LEU A 167 8.64 4.51 -4.19
CA LEU A 167 8.75 4.62 -5.64
C LEU A 167 7.38 4.96 -6.21
N PHE A 168 7.33 5.92 -7.13
CA PHE A 168 6.11 6.34 -7.81
C PHE A 168 6.30 6.35 -9.32
N GLY A 169 5.28 5.94 -10.06
CA GLY A 169 5.25 6.02 -11.52
C GLY A 169 3.82 6.06 -12.05
N ALA A 170 3.62 6.86 -13.09
CA ALA A 170 2.33 6.97 -13.77
C ALA A 170 2.04 5.68 -14.57
N VAL A 171 0.79 5.22 -14.53
CA VAL A 171 0.36 4.04 -15.32
C VAL A 171 0.19 4.40 -16.79
N ASP A 172 -0.48 5.52 -17.03
CA ASP A 172 -0.80 5.99 -18.37
C ASP A 172 0.37 6.83 -18.91
N THR A 173 1.04 6.32 -19.95
CA THR A 173 2.17 6.98 -20.60
C THR A 173 1.76 8.26 -21.31
N GLU A 174 0.54 8.34 -21.83
CA GLU A 174 0.04 9.54 -22.54
C GLU A 174 -0.26 10.68 -21.56
N LYS A 175 -0.74 10.33 -20.35
CA LYS A 175 -1.04 11.31 -19.29
C LYS A 175 0.15 11.64 -18.40
N ARG A 176 1.29 10.95 -18.57
CA ARG A 176 2.49 11.13 -17.73
C ARG A 176 2.97 12.59 -17.68
N SER A 177 2.80 13.32 -18.77
CA SER A 177 3.25 14.72 -18.90
C SER A 177 2.16 15.75 -18.57
N THR A 178 1.00 15.34 -18.05
CA THR A 178 -0.05 16.28 -17.67
C THR A 178 0.40 17.19 -16.51
N PRO A 179 -0.10 18.45 -16.43
CA PRO A 179 0.25 19.36 -15.35
C PRO A 179 0.00 18.77 -13.95
N GLN A 180 -1.08 18.01 -13.78
CA GLN A 180 -1.46 17.44 -12.50
C GLN A 180 -0.56 16.27 -12.09
N VAL A 181 -0.19 15.37 -13.02
CA VAL A 181 0.80 14.32 -12.73
C VAL A 181 2.16 14.94 -12.38
N ASN A 182 2.61 15.96 -13.12
CA ASN A 182 3.85 16.68 -12.82
C ASN A 182 3.82 17.36 -11.45
N GLN A 183 2.69 17.97 -11.07
CA GLN A 183 2.52 18.55 -9.73
C GLN A 183 2.57 17.49 -8.62
N ALA A 184 1.91 16.35 -8.82
CA ALA A 184 1.92 15.25 -7.86
C ALA A 184 3.33 14.68 -7.68
N MET A 185 4.01 14.35 -8.78
CA MET A 185 5.40 13.86 -8.75
C MET A 185 6.36 14.88 -8.15
N GLY A 186 6.20 16.17 -8.50
CA GLY A 186 7.01 17.25 -7.92
C GLY A 186 6.78 17.44 -6.41
N ALA A 187 5.58 17.18 -5.91
CA ALA A 187 5.31 17.15 -4.47
C ALA A 187 5.94 15.93 -3.80
N PHE A 188 5.81 14.74 -4.40
CA PHE A 188 6.37 13.50 -3.87
C PHE A 188 7.91 13.53 -3.80
N ALA A 189 8.57 14.13 -4.79
CA ALA A 189 10.02 14.29 -4.82
C ALA A 189 10.57 15.15 -3.67
N LYS A 190 9.73 16.01 -3.06
CA LYS A 190 10.10 16.87 -1.92
C LYS A 190 9.90 16.20 -0.57
N LEU A 191 9.29 15.02 -0.53
CA LEU A 191 9.04 14.33 0.74
C LEU A 191 10.35 13.73 1.26
N GLU A 192 10.62 13.95 2.55
CA GLU A 192 11.76 13.37 3.27
C GLU A 192 11.55 11.88 3.60
N LEU A 193 11.25 11.10 2.56
CA LEU A 193 10.91 9.67 2.60
C LEU A 193 11.71 8.85 1.58
N ASN A 194 12.90 9.35 1.17
CA ASN A 194 13.75 8.70 0.16
C ASN A 194 12.93 8.29 -1.08
N VAL A 195 12.33 9.30 -1.71
CA VAL A 195 11.35 9.10 -2.78
C VAL A 195 12.04 9.10 -4.13
N GLN A 196 11.72 8.10 -4.95
CA GLN A 196 12.05 8.05 -6.37
C GLN A 196 10.74 8.20 -7.16
N VAL A 197 10.61 9.31 -7.88
CA VAL A 197 9.44 9.59 -8.71
C VAL A 197 9.69 9.24 -10.17
N ASP A 198 8.64 9.33 -10.97
CA ASP A 198 8.68 9.22 -12.43
C ASP A 198 9.36 7.92 -12.92
N GLN A 199 9.16 6.84 -12.18
CA GLN A 199 9.64 5.52 -12.59
C GLN A 199 8.90 5.07 -13.85
N PRO A 200 9.60 4.56 -14.88
CA PRO A 200 8.98 3.88 -16.00
C PRO A 200 8.03 2.77 -15.49
N TYR A 201 6.85 2.66 -16.10
CA TYR A 201 5.78 1.81 -15.58
C TYR A 201 6.18 0.33 -15.54
N ASP A 202 6.91 -0.15 -16.53
CA ASP A 202 7.52 -1.49 -16.58
C ASP A 202 8.49 -1.74 -15.41
N VAL A 203 9.40 -0.80 -15.16
CA VAL A 203 10.34 -0.86 -14.03
C VAL A 203 9.59 -0.85 -12.69
N LEU A 204 8.58 0.01 -12.55
CA LEU A 204 7.76 0.07 -11.35
C LEU A 204 6.98 -1.23 -11.13
N ARG A 205 6.40 -1.81 -12.18
CA ARG A 205 5.70 -3.11 -12.09
C ARG A 205 6.64 -4.16 -11.56
N ILE A 206 7.86 -4.28 -12.08
CA ILE A 206 8.86 -5.24 -11.56
C ILE A 206 9.07 -5.05 -10.05
N LYS A 207 9.22 -3.80 -9.58
CA LYS A 207 9.37 -3.51 -8.13
C LYS A 207 8.13 -3.80 -7.30
N LEU A 208 6.94 -3.59 -7.84
CA LEU A 208 5.68 -3.99 -7.19
C LEU A 208 5.61 -5.52 -7.05
N PHE A 209 6.01 -6.26 -8.08
CA PHE A 209 6.05 -7.72 -8.06
C PHE A 209 7.11 -8.28 -7.12
N GLU A 210 8.33 -7.74 -7.11
CA GLU A 210 9.36 -8.14 -6.13
C GLU A 210 8.81 -8.02 -4.69
N LYS A 211 8.17 -6.89 -4.38
CA LYS A 211 7.55 -6.68 -3.07
C LYS A 211 6.36 -7.61 -2.82
N LEU A 212 5.54 -7.88 -3.84
CA LEU A 212 4.43 -8.82 -3.76
C LEU A 212 4.91 -10.22 -3.37
N VAL A 213 5.97 -10.74 -4.01
CA VAL A 213 6.54 -12.06 -3.72
C VAL A 213 7.06 -12.12 -2.28
N VAL A 214 7.83 -11.11 -1.86
CA VAL A 214 8.30 -11.00 -0.47
C VAL A 214 7.15 -11.09 0.52
N ASN A 215 6.10 -10.30 0.30
CA ASN A 215 4.91 -10.32 1.14
C ASN A 215 4.16 -11.66 1.07
N ALA A 216 4.05 -12.28 -0.11
CA ALA A 216 3.37 -13.55 -0.32
C ALA A 216 4.06 -14.72 0.38
N CYS A 217 5.39 -14.66 0.55
CA CYS A 217 6.16 -15.66 1.27
C CYS A 217 6.08 -15.44 2.79
N ILE A 218 6.32 -14.21 3.26
CA ILE A 218 6.52 -13.91 4.69
C ILE A 218 5.19 -13.73 5.42
N ASN A 219 4.26 -12.97 4.85
CA ASN A 219 3.07 -12.50 5.57
C ASN A 219 2.11 -13.63 5.96
N PRO A 220 1.69 -14.54 5.06
CA PRO A 220 0.79 -15.63 5.45
C PRO A 220 1.45 -16.61 6.41
N LEU A 221 2.75 -16.86 6.27
CA LEU A 221 3.47 -17.81 7.12
C LEU A 221 3.59 -17.29 8.56
N THR A 222 4.05 -16.05 8.74
CA THR A 222 4.09 -15.38 10.05
C THR A 222 2.70 -15.24 10.68
N ALA A 223 1.68 -14.93 9.88
CA ALA A 223 0.30 -14.83 10.36
C ALA A 223 -0.28 -16.18 10.79
N THR A 224 0.11 -17.27 10.13
CA THR A 224 -0.31 -18.64 10.48
C THR A 224 0.37 -19.11 11.76
N LEU A 225 1.69 -18.94 11.85
CA LEU A 225 2.51 -19.43 12.97
C LEU A 225 2.48 -18.49 14.19
N GLY A 226 2.05 -17.24 14.03
CA GLY A 226 2.02 -16.27 15.12
C GLY A 226 3.40 -15.73 15.52
N CYS A 227 4.39 -15.79 14.62
CA CYS A 227 5.79 -15.49 14.92
C CYS A 227 6.29 -14.19 14.24
N LYS A 228 7.40 -13.65 14.75
CA LYS A 228 8.14 -12.56 14.09
C LYS A 228 8.80 -13.07 12.81
N ASN A 229 9.20 -12.16 11.92
CA ASN A 229 9.81 -12.51 10.63
C ASN A 229 11.10 -13.32 10.80
N GLY A 230 11.93 -13.00 11.80
CA GLY A 230 13.20 -13.68 12.02
C GLY A 230 13.08 -15.16 12.37
N ALA A 231 12.03 -15.53 13.10
CA ALA A 231 11.77 -16.92 13.48
C ALA A 231 11.57 -17.86 12.28
N LEU A 232 11.22 -17.32 11.10
CA LEU A 232 11.12 -18.10 9.87
C LEU A 232 12.47 -18.61 9.35
N LEU A 233 13.57 -18.03 9.84
CA LEU A 233 14.93 -18.39 9.45
C LEU A 233 15.55 -19.44 10.40
N ASP A 234 14.90 -19.71 11.52
CA ASP A 234 15.42 -20.60 12.57
C ASP A 234 14.94 -22.05 12.42
N ASP A 235 14.00 -22.31 11.50
CA ASP A 235 13.41 -23.63 11.26
C ASP A 235 13.53 -24.06 9.78
N VAL A 236 13.93 -25.30 9.56
CA VAL A 236 14.15 -25.83 8.21
C VAL A 236 12.86 -25.95 7.41
N HIS A 237 11.72 -26.19 8.07
CA HIS A 237 10.43 -26.32 7.41
C HIS A 237 9.91 -24.95 6.98
N THR A 238 10.05 -23.91 7.81
CA THR A 238 9.69 -22.54 7.41
C THR A 238 10.58 -22.03 6.28
N ILE A 239 11.88 -22.33 6.31
CA ILE A 239 12.80 -22.00 5.21
C ILE A 239 12.34 -22.67 3.91
N GLN A 240 11.97 -23.96 3.96
CA GLN A 240 11.49 -24.67 2.78
C GLN A 240 10.18 -24.07 2.26
N LEU A 241 9.23 -23.73 3.14
CA LEU A 241 7.98 -23.08 2.76
C LEU A 241 8.20 -21.71 2.12
N LEU A 242 9.17 -20.92 2.60
CA LEU A 242 9.54 -19.65 1.97
C LEU A 242 10.06 -19.88 0.54
N LYS A 243 10.93 -20.87 0.34
CA LYS A 243 11.48 -21.22 -0.97
C LYS A 243 10.42 -21.73 -1.93
N ASP A 244 9.57 -22.66 -1.49
CA ASP A 244 8.53 -23.24 -2.33
C ASP A 244 7.48 -22.19 -2.73
N THR A 245 7.07 -21.33 -1.78
CA THR A 245 6.15 -20.21 -2.07
C THR A 245 6.78 -19.22 -3.06
N CYS A 246 8.07 -18.89 -2.88
CA CYS A 246 8.82 -18.00 -3.77
C CYS A 246 8.97 -18.59 -5.17
N HIS A 247 9.26 -19.89 -5.27
CA HIS A 247 9.42 -20.61 -6.53
C HIS A 247 8.11 -20.64 -7.32
N GLU A 248 6.99 -20.98 -6.69
CA GLU A 248 5.67 -20.93 -7.32
C GLU A 248 5.33 -19.50 -7.81
N ALA A 249 5.58 -18.49 -6.97
CA ALA A 249 5.36 -17.09 -7.35
C ALA A 249 6.26 -16.65 -8.52
N PHE A 250 7.51 -17.11 -8.55
CA PHE A 250 8.45 -16.83 -9.64
C PHE A 250 7.98 -17.41 -10.97
N GLN A 251 7.45 -18.64 -10.99
CA GLN A 251 6.89 -19.24 -12.21
C GLN A 251 5.71 -18.42 -12.76
N ILE A 252 4.82 -17.96 -11.87
CA ILE A 252 3.67 -17.11 -12.23
C ILE A 252 4.15 -15.77 -12.82
N ILE A 253 5.16 -15.15 -12.20
CA ILE A 253 5.70 -13.87 -12.65
C ILE A 253 6.42 -14.00 -13.99
N GLN A 254 7.18 -15.07 -14.20
CA GLN A 254 7.81 -15.31 -15.51
C GLN A 254 6.77 -15.39 -16.63
N ALA A 255 5.64 -16.06 -16.41
CA ALA A 255 4.56 -16.11 -17.39
C ALA A 255 3.90 -14.75 -17.64
N GLU A 256 3.73 -13.92 -16.61
CA GLU A 256 3.15 -12.58 -16.73
C GLU A 256 4.04 -11.60 -17.49
N PHE A 257 5.36 -11.68 -17.34
CA PHE A 257 6.31 -10.77 -17.99
C PHE A 257 6.90 -11.30 -19.30
N GLY A 258 6.79 -12.60 -19.58
CA GLY A 258 7.35 -13.23 -20.77
C GLY A 258 8.83 -12.85 -20.96
N ASN A 259 9.19 -12.39 -22.16
CA ASN A 259 10.57 -12.00 -22.50
C ASN A 259 11.12 -10.81 -21.69
N THR A 260 10.27 -10.04 -20.99
CA THR A 260 10.74 -8.96 -20.10
C THR A 260 11.18 -9.50 -18.72
N ALA A 261 10.94 -10.79 -18.45
CA ALA A 261 11.33 -11.47 -17.24
C ALA A 261 12.84 -11.76 -17.15
N ASP A 262 13.63 -11.53 -18.21
CA ASP A 262 15.10 -11.78 -18.20
C ASP A 262 15.83 -11.02 -17.09
N SER A 263 15.24 -9.92 -16.62
CA SER A 263 15.75 -9.13 -15.48
C SER A 263 15.42 -9.72 -14.11
N ILE A 264 14.49 -10.68 -14.03
CA ILE A 264 13.98 -11.28 -12.80
C ILE A 264 14.45 -12.74 -12.73
N SER A 265 15.39 -13.02 -11.84
CA SER A 265 15.82 -14.41 -11.56
C SER A 265 15.21 -14.93 -10.26
N TYR A 266 14.96 -16.24 -10.19
CA TYR A 266 14.54 -16.91 -8.95
C TYR A 266 15.51 -16.59 -7.80
N ARG A 267 16.82 -16.64 -8.06
CA ARG A 267 17.84 -16.37 -7.05
C ARG A 267 17.73 -14.94 -6.50
N THR A 268 17.44 -13.96 -7.34
CA THR A 268 17.26 -12.57 -6.90
C THR A 268 16.03 -12.42 -6.01
N LEU A 269 14.91 -13.06 -6.38
CA LEU A 269 13.68 -13.03 -5.59
C LEU A 269 13.83 -13.79 -4.27
N GLU A 270 14.41 -14.99 -4.30
CA GLU A 270 14.73 -15.78 -3.12
C GLU A 270 15.59 -14.96 -2.16
N LYS A 271 16.69 -14.38 -2.67
CA LYS A 271 17.54 -13.50 -1.87
C LYS A 271 16.75 -12.33 -1.26
N ALA A 272 15.87 -11.69 -2.02
CA ALA A 272 15.05 -10.59 -1.50
C ALA A 272 14.12 -11.02 -0.35
N VAL A 273 13.53 -12.22 -0.42
CA VAL A 273 12.72 -12.79 0.67
C VAL A 273 13.57 -12.95 1.94
N PHE A 274 14.73 -13.59 1.83
CA PHE A 274 15.63 -13.82 2.96
C PHE A 274 16.22 -12.52 3.52
N ASP A 275 16.63 -11.59 2.65
CA ASP A 275 17.14 -10.27 3.04
C ASP A 275 16.09 -9.52 3.85
N VAL A 276 14.82 -9.56 3.46
CA VAL A 276 13.74 -8.89 4.21
C VAL A 276 13.51 -9.57 5.55
N CYS A 277 13.46 -10.89 5.63
CA CYS A 277 13.38 -11.59 6.93
C CYS A 277 14.52 -11.14 7.86
N ASN A 278 15.75 -11.10 7.36
CA ASN A 278 16.94 -10.77 8.14
C ASN A 278 17.05 -9.28 8.50
N ALA A 279 16.63 -8.37 7.61
CA ALA A 279 16.58 -6.94 7.90
C ALA A 279 15.45 -6.58 8.89
N THR A 280 14.49 -7.49 9.09
CA THR A 280 13.28 -7.25 9.88
C THR A 280 13.02 -8.32 10.93
N LEU A 281 14.07 -8.93 11.49
CA LEU A 281 13.98 -10.08 12.41
C LEU A 281 12.95 -9.88 13.53
N ASP A 282 12.94 -8.68 14.13
CA ASP A 282 12.06 -8.33 15.24
C ASP A 282 10.64 -7.91 14.85
N ASN A 283 10.39 -7.73 13.56
CA ASN A 283 9.11 -7.22 13.08
C ASN A 283 8.04 -8.31 13.05
N ARG A 284 6.81 -7.89 13.39
CA ARG A 284 5.59 -8.64 13.08
C ARG A 284 5.07 -8.16 11.73
N SER A 285 4.83 -9.07 10.79
CA SER A 285 4.24 -8.71 9.50
C SER A 285 2.90 -8.00 9.66
N SER A 286 2.53 -7.16 8.68
CA SER A 286 1.25 -6.43 8.70
C SER A 286 0.05 -7.39 8.75
N MET A 287 0.15 -8.52 8.04
CA MET A 287 -0.88 -9.56 8.06
C MET A 287 -0.99 -10.21 9.44
N LEU A 288 0.13 -10.53 10.11
CA LEU A 288 0.11 -11.03 11.48
C LEU A 288 -0.56 -10.03 12.44
N GLN A 289 -0.23 -8.74 12.32
CA GLN A 289 -0.83 -7.69 13.14
C GLN A 289 -2.35 -7.58 12.92
N ASP A 290 -2.82 -7.72 11.68
CA ASP A 290 -4.24 -7.69 11.35
C ASP A 290 -4.98 -8.92 11.91
N VAL A 291 -4.48 -10.13 11.65
CA VAL A 291 -5.16 -11.35 12.16
C VAL A 291 -5.07 -11.47 13.68
N SER A 292 -3.99 -10.99 14.32
CA SER A 292 -3.88 -10.98 15.80
C SER A 292 -4.88 -10.04 16.46
N ALA A 293 -5.34 -9.03 15.73
CA ALA A 293 -6.29 -8.04 16.21
C ALA A 293 -7.69 -8.24 15.61
N ASN A 294 -7.99 -9.45 15.11
CA ASN A 294 -9.27 -9.83 14.50
C ASN A 294 -9.73 -8.88 13.37
N ARG A 295 -8.78 -8.32 12.63
CA ARG A 295 -9.04 -7.52 11.43
C ARG A 295 -8.85 -8.35 10.16
N ARG A 296 -9.59 -7.99 9.12
CA ARG A 296 -9.40 -8.56 7.78
C ARG A 296 -7.99 -8.21 7.26
N SER A 297 -7.32 -9.19 6.66
CA SER A 297 -6.01 -9.02 6.03
C SER A 297 -6.11 -8.77 4.52
N GLU A 298 -4.97 -8.38 3.92
CA GLU A 298 -4.82 -8.12 2.48
C GLU A 298 -4.51 -9.40 1.68
N ILE A 299 -4.78 -10.59 2.23
CA ILE A 299 -4.40 -11.89 1.63
C ILE A 299 -4.92 -12.06 0.19
N ASP A 300 -6.11 -11.53 -0.11
CA ASP A 300 -6.71 -11.57 -1.45
C ASP A 300 -5.91 -10.78 -2.50
N TYR A 301 -5.25 -9.72 -2.08
CA TYR A 301 -4.47 -8.84 -2.96
C TYR A 301 -2.98 -9.19 -2.97
N ILE A 302 -2.57 -10.14 -2.13
CA ILE A 302 -1.19 -10.64 -2.06
C ILE A 302 -1.14 -12.03 -2.72
N ASN A 303 -1.45 -13.08 -1.97
CA ASN A 303 -1.44 -14.45 -2.51
C ASN A 303 -2.63 -14.68 -3.45
N GLY A 304 -3.80 -14.08 -3.17
CA GLY A 304 -4.96 -14.18 -4.07
C GLY A 304 -4.73 -13.56 -5.45
N TYR A 305 -3.93 -12.49 -5.53
CA TYR A 305 -3.54 -11.90 -6.81
C TYR A 305 -2.61 -12.85 -7.60
N LEU A 306 -1.65 -13.50 -6.93
CA LEU A 306 -0.82 -14.54 -7.57
C LEU A 306 -1.67 -15.72 -8.06
N VAL A 307 -2.67 -16.14 -7.27
CA VAL A 307 -3.63 -17.17 -7.69
C VAL A 307 -4.39 -16.75 -8.94
N HIS A 308 -4.87 -15.51 -9.01
CA HIS A 308 -5.55 -14.98 -10.19
C HIS A 308 -4.63 -14.94 -11.43
N LEU A 309 -3.37 -14.52 -11.27
CA LEU A 309 -2.40 -14.54 -12.36
C LEU A 309 -2.09 -15.97 -12.82
N ALA A 310 -1.95 -16.92 -11.90
CA ALA A 310 -1.76 -18.32 -12.25
C ALA A 310 -2.93 -18.85 -13.08
N GLU A 311 -4.17 -18.55 -12.68
CA GLU A 311 -5.38 -18.91 -13.44
C GLU A 311 -5.38 -18.27 -14.84
N LYS A 312 -5.03 -16.97 -14.96
CA LYS A 312 -4.89 -16.25 -16.24
C LYS A 312 -3.91 -16.96 -17.19
N HIS A 313 -2.82 -17.51 -16.64
CA HIS A 313 -1.75 -18.16 -17.42
C HIS A 313 -1.86 -19.69 -17.46
N ASN A 314 -2.95 -20.27 -16.97
CA ASN A 314 -3.15 -21.73 -16.88
C ASN A 314 -2.03 -22.46 -16.11
N LEU A 315 -1.50 -21.84 -15.06
CA LEU A 315 -0.46 -22.39 -14.19
C LEU A 315 -1.04 -22.90 -12.85
N PRO A 316 -0.43 -23.94 -12.24
CA PRO A 316 -0.78 -24.35 -10.89
C PRO A 316 -0.33 -23.29 -9.87
N SER A 317 -1.15 -23.08 -8.84
CA SER A 317 -0.81 -22.23 -7.67
C SER A 317 -1.25 -22.84 -6.33
N PRO A 318 -0.99 -24.14 -6.07
CA PRO A 318 -1.49 -24.81 -4.87
C PRO A 318 -1.02 -24.16 -3.56
N ILE A 319 0.22 -23.68 -3.48
CA ILE A 319 0.79 -23.11 -2.25
C ILE A 319 0.17 -21.74 -1.97
N ASN A 320 0.14 -20.85 -2.97
CA ASN A 320 -0.50 -19.54 -2.82
C ASN A 320 -2.00 -19.65 -2.55
N ARG A 321 -2.68 -20.61 -3.18
CA ARG A 321 -4.11 -20.88 -2.89
C ARG A 321 -4.30 -21.42 -1.48
N MET A 322 -3.44 -22.32 -1.01
CA MET A 322 -3.46 -22.80 0.37
C MET A 322 -3.30 -21.63 1.35
N TRP A 323 -2.31 -20.76 1.16
CA TRP A 323 -2.13 -19.58 2.01
C TRP A 323 -3.35 -18.67 2.02
N GLN A 324 -3.94 -18.43 0.84
CA GLN A 324 -5.16 -17.65 0.73
C GLN A 324 -6.30 -18.24 1.57
N GLN A 325 -6.55 -19.56 1.45
CA GLN A 325 -7.63 -20.22 2.17
C GLN A 325 -7.37 -20.29 3.68
N LEU A 326 -6.15 -20.60 4.11
CA LEU A 326 -5.79 -20.70 5.53
C LEU A 326 -6.00 -19.37 6.27
N ILE A 327 -5.52 -18.26 5.71
CA ILE A 327 -5.68 -16.95 6.35
C ILE A 327 -7.14 -16.49 6.37
N LYS A 328 -7.90 -16.77 5.30
CA LYS A 328 -9.36 -16.53 5.27
C LYS A 328 -10.10 -17.36 6.31
N ALA A 329 -9.73 -18.64 6.46
CA ALA A 329 -10.34 -19.54 7.44
C ALA A 329 -10.01 -19.08 8.86
N ARG A 330 -8.74 -18.80 9.16
CA ARG A 330 -8.28 -18.27 10.45
C ARG A 330 -9.08 -17.04 10.88
N SER A 331 -9.22 -16.07 9.97
CA SER A 331 -9.92 -14.82 10.25
C SER A 331 -11.41 -15.04 10.58
N ARG A 332 -12.05 -16.02 9.94
CA ARG A 332 -13.46 -16.37 10.18
C ARG A 332 -13.66 -17.16 11.47
N ILE A 333 -12.83 -18.18 11.72
CA ILE A 333 -12.91 -19.03 12.91
C ILE A 333 -12.73 -18.19 14.19
N HIS A 334 -11.75 -17.28 14.21
CA HIS A 334 -11.52 -16.41 15.37
C HIS A 334 -12.60 -15.35 15.56
N ALA A 335 -13.34 -14.97 14.52
CA ALA A 335 -14.48 -14.06 14.64
C ALA A 335 -15.73 -14.75 15.20
N MET A 336 -15.78 -16.09 15.19
CA MET A 336 -16.89 -16.90 15.72
C MET A 336 -16.65 -17.40 17.16
N ALA A 337 -15.41 -17.33 17.65
CA ALA A 337 -15.02 -17.74 19.00
C ALA A 337 -15.08 -16.55 19.97
#